data_AF-A0A410FTM7-F1
#
_entry.id   AF-A0A410FTM7-F1
#
_cell.length_a   1.000
_cell.length_b   1.000
_cell.length_c   1.000
_cell.angle_alpha   90.00
_cell.angle_beta   90.00
_cell.angle_gamma   90.00
#
_symmetry.space_group_name_H-M   'P 1'
#
loop_
_entity.id
_entity.type
_entity.pdbx_description
1 polymer ?
#
loop_
_entity_poly.entity_id
_entity_poly.type
_entity_poly.pdbx_seq_one_letter_code
_entity_poly.pdbx_strand_id
1 'polypeptide(L)'
;MPERVENLEIWQRGVRGVTAADEVTRDWPSEARHGLTTQLRRAAVSVPTPIAEGVGRGRRCGAVRSAPVPLGSLSELSTLWVAAEGLGYLTEDPAAGLRREIEALTRPLPACTGYQPSRSDRATGCSHNGSGRLPQAPGDKPRTGRRTDDDSHP
;
A
#
# COMPACT_ATOMS: atom_id res chain seq x y z
N MET A 1 16.87 2.85 -11.45
CA MET A 1 17.17 1.54 -10.80
C MET A 1 15.95 1.15 -9.99
N PRO A 2 15.46 -0.11 -10.03
CA PRO A 2 14.38 -0.52 -9.14
C PRO A 2 14.85 -0.33 -7.68
N GLU A 3 13.97 0.20 -6.84
CA GLU A 3 14.23 0.31 -5.41
C GLU A 3 14.53 -1.10 -4.87
N ARG A 4 15.55 -1.26 -4.02
CA ARG A 4 15.77 -2.50 -3.29
C ARG A 4 14.72 -2.60 -2.19
N VAL A 5 14.06 -3.75 -2.07
CA VAL A 5 12.99 -3.94 -1.07
C VAL A 5 13.53 -3.78 0.35
N GLU A 6 14.81 -4.11 0.56
CA GLU A 6 15.51 -4.01 1.83
C GLU A 6 15.63 -2.56 2.33
N ASN A 7 15.48 -1.56 1.45
CA ASN A 7 15.49 -0.15 1.82
C ASN A 7 14.10 0.35 2.27
N LEU A 8 13.05 -0.46 2.11
CA LEU A 8 11.69 -0.06 2.46
C LEU A 8 11.42 -0.36 3.94
N GLU A 9 11.19 0.69 4.73
CA GLU A 9 10.88 0.54 6.15
C GLU A 9 9.64 -0.34 6.39
N ILE A 10 8.62 -0.25 5.54
CA ILE A 10 7.42 -1.09 5.64
C ILE A 10 7.74 -2.58 5.44
N TRP A 11 8.67 -2.92 4.55
CA TRP A 11 9.12 -4.30 4.37
C TRP A 11 9.96 -4.75 5.57
N GLN A 12 10.89 -3.92 6.03
CA GLN A 12 11.71 -4.23 7.20
C GLN A 12 10.85 -4.48 8.46
N ARG A 13 9.82 -3.67 8.67
CA ARG A 13 8.81 -3.86 9.74
C ARG A 13 8.05 -5.16 9.57
N GLY A 14 7.61 -5.47 8.36
CA GLY A 14 6.98 -6.77 8.05
C GLY A 14 7.89 -7.95 8.38
N VAL A 15 9.17 -7.90 8.01
CA VAL A 15 10.15 -8.94 8.34
C VAL A 15 10.38 -9.06 9.85
N ARG A 16 10.48 -7.94 10.58
CA ARG A 16 10.54 -7.98 12.06
C ARG A 16 9.27 -8.57 12.67
N GLY A 17 8.11 -8.30 12.09
CA GLY A 17 6.85 -8.95 12.47
C GLY A 17 6.88 -10.46 12.28
N VAL A 18 7.51 -10.97 11.21
CA VAL A 18 7.71 -12.41 10.99
C VAL A 18 8.57 -13.03 12.08
N THR A 19 9.72 -12.43 12.40
CA THR A 19 10.62 -12.97 13.42
C THR A 19 9.98 -12.94 14.80
N ALA A 20 9.31 -11.84 15.16
CA ALA A 20 8.61 -11.71 16.43
C ALA A 20 7.42 -12.69 16.55
N ALA A 21 6.72 -12.96 15.45
CA ALA A 21 5.67 -13.97 15.38
C ALA A 21 6.20 -15.39 15.61
N ASP A 22 7.36 -15.74 15.05
CA ASP A 22 7.99 -17.03 15.32
C ASP A 22 8.41 -17.13 16.79
N GLU A 23 9.05 -16.09 17.34
CA GLU A 23 9.50 -16.04 18.73
C GLU A 23 8.36 -16.19 19.73
N VAL A 24 7.31 -15.36 19.64
CA VAL A 24 6.19 -15.38 20.61
C VAL A 24 5.43 -16.72 20.62
N THR A 25 5.43 -17.43 19.50
CA THR A 25 4.69 -18.69 19.36
C THR A 25 5.50 -19.93 19.72
N ARG A 26 6.81 -19.82 20.01
CA ARG A 26 7.64 -20.97 20.43
C ARG A 26 7.20 -21.55 21.77
N ASP A 27 6.74 -20.69 22.67
CA ASP A 27 6.36 -21.05 24.04
C ASP A 27 4.88 -21.41 24.18
N TRP A 28 4.12 -21.41 23.07
CA TRP A 28 2.71 -21.77 23.11
C TRP A 28 2.50 -23.26 23.38
N PRO A 29 1.39 -23.63 24.05
CA PRO A 29 1.03 -25.02 24.28
C PRO A 29 1.00 -25.83 22.98
N SER A 30 1.31 -27.11 23.06
CA SER A 30 1.38 -28.00 21.90
C SER A 30 0.05 -28.11 21.13
N GLU A 31 -1.05 -27.94 21.86
CA GLU A 31 -2.43 -27.92 21.39
C GLU A 31 -2.70 -26.70 20.48
N ALA A 32 -1.99 -25.59 20.70
CA ALA A 32 -2.10 -24.37 19.89
C ALA A 32 -1.19 -24.39 18.63
N ARG A 33 -0.25 -25.35 18.52
CA ARG A 33 0.73 -25.42 17.41
C ARG A 33 0.08 -25.66 16.04
N HIS A 34 -0.96 -26.49 15.99
CA HIS A 34 -1.58 -26.91 14.74
C HIS A 34 -2.66 -25.94 14.23
N GLY A 35 -3.14 -25.03 15.08
CA GLY A 35 -4.16 -24.04 14.72
C GLY A 35 -3.59 -22.63 14.70
N LEU A 36 -3.61 -21.98 15.86
CA LEU A 36 -3.33 -20.56 16.01
C LEU A 36 -1.88 -20.20 15.66
N THR A 37 -0.91 -21.03 16.05
CA THR A 37 0.52 -20.80 15.76
C THR A 37 0.77 -20.72 14.26
N THR A 38 0.25 -21.71 13.52
CA THR A 38 0.44 -21.80 12.07
C THR A 38 -0.25 -20.65 11.35
N GLN A 39 -1.47 -20.29 11.76
CA GLN A 39 -2.20 -19.17 11.16
C GLN A 39 -1.50 -17.84 11.42
N LEU A 40 -1.04 -17.60 12.65
CA LEU A 40 -0.38 -16.34 13.02
C LEU A 40 0.93 -16.17 12.25
N ARG A 41 1.77 -17.21 12.18
CA ARG A 41 3.02 -17.18 11.39
C ARG A 41 2.76 -16.95 9.90
N ARG A 42 1.73 -17.60 9.32
CA ARG A 42 1.35 -17.41 7.92
C ARG A 42 0.85 -15.99 7.64
N ALA A 43 0.02 -15.45 8.52
CA ALA A 43 -0.44 -14.06 8.41
C ALA A 43 0.74 -13.09 8.45
N ALA A 44 1.68 -13.28 9.40
CA ALA A 44 2.90 -12.47 9.50
C ALA A 44 3.76 -12.51 8.23
N VAL A 45 4.02 -13.70 7.66
CA VAL A 45 4.80 -13.85 6.41
C VAL A 45 4.10 -13.21 5.21
N SER A 46 2.77 -13.21 5.20
CA SER A 46 1.98 -12.65 4.10
C SER A 46 1.99 -11.12 4.07
N VAL A 47 2.44 -10.44 5.13
CA VAL A 47 2.56 -8.97 5.15
C VAL A 47 3.71 -8.47 4.25
N PRO A 48 4.99 -8.90 4.41
CA PRO A 48 6.10 -8.42 3.58
C PRO A 48 6.17 -9.05 2.18
N THR A 49 5.54 -10.22 1.96
CA THR A 49 5.68 -10.97 0.70
C THR A 49 5.17 -10.19 -0.53
N PRO A 50 3.96 -9.61 -0.53
CA PRO A 50 3.48 -8.80 -1.65
C PRO A 50 4.30 -7.52 -1.83
N ILE A 51 5.00 -7.07 -0.77
CA ILE A 51 5.86 -5.88 -0.84
C ILE A 51 7.11 -6.17 -1.67
N ALA A 52 7.78 -7.28 -1.38
CA ALA A 52 8.92 -7.75 -2.16
C ALA A 52 8.53 -8.06 -3.61
N GLU A 53 7.39 -8.72 -3.82
CA GLU A 53 6.87 -9.04 -5.15
C GLU A 53 6.56 -7.78 -5.97
N GLY A 54 5.93 -6.77 -5.35
CA GLY A 54 5.62 -5.50 -6.00
C GLY A 54 6.87 -4.75 -6.44
N VAL A 55 7.88 -4.69 -5.57
CA VAL A 55 9.18 -4.06 -5.86
C VAL A 55 9.93 -4.82 -6.96
N GLY A 56 9.95 -6.15 -6.91
CA GLY A 56 10.55 -7.00 -7.94
C GLY A 56 9.92 -6.82 -9.33
N ARG A 57 8.64 -6.42 -9.37
CA ARG A 57 7.92 -6.06 -10.60
C ARG A 57 8.07 -4.58 -11.02
N GLY A 58 8.94 -3.82 -10.35
CA GLY A 58 9.18 -2.41 -10.65
C GLY A 58 8.04 -1.48 -10.23
N ARG A 59 7.12 -1.91 -9.36
CA ARG A 59 6.08 -1.03 -8.80
C ARG A 59 6.71 -0.07 -7.80
N ARG A 60 6.26 1.19 -7.82
CA ARG A 60 6.69 2.19 -6.82
C ARG A 60 6.16 1.80 -5.43
N CYS A 61 6.95 2.06 -4.38
CA CYS A 61 6.62 1.78 -2.98
C CYS A 61 5.17 2.18 -2.57
N GLY A 62 4.69 3.35 -3.01
CA GLY A 62 3.33 3.81 -2.71
C GLY A 62 2.21 2.91 -3.27
N ALA A 63 2.40 2.33 -4.46
CA ALA A 63 1.43 1.43 -5.08
C ALA A 63 1.43 0.03 -4.45
N VAL A 64 2.54 -0.33 -3.80
CA VAL A 64 2.72 -1.59 -3.11
C VAL A 64 2.06 -1.56 -1.73
N ARG A 65 2.12 -0.42 -1.03
CA ARG A 65 1.44 -0.22 0.27
C ARG A 65 -0.08 -0.23 0.17
N SER A 66 -0.65 0.29 -0.92
CA SER A 66 -2.09 0.30 -1.15
C SER A 66 -2.64 -1.04 -1.66
N ALA A 67 -1.80 -2.07 -1.76
CA ALA A 67 -2.27 -3.38 -2.18
C ALA A 67 -3.27 -3.94 -1.13
N PRO A 68 -4.40 -4.51 -1.56
CA PRO A 68 -5.38 -5.11 -0.64
C PRO A 68 -4.82 -6.26 0.19
N VAL A 69 -3.84 -6.99 -0.35
CA VAL A 69 -3.32 -8.23 0.25
C VAL A 69 -2.55 -7.98 1.55
N PRO A 70 -1.53 -7.09 1.63
CA PRO A 70 -0.88 -6.76 2.89
C PRO A 70 -1.81 -6.25 3.99
N LEU A 71 -2.85 -5.48 3.64
CA LEU A 71 -3.82 -4.95 4.61
C LEU A 71 -4.73 -6.05 5.17
N GLY A 72 -5.17 -6.98 4.32
CA GLY A 72 -5.92 -8.15 4.74
C GLY A 72 -5.12 -9.04 5.69
N SER A 73 -3.87 -9.35 5.33
CA SER A 73 -2.98 -10.16 6.16
C SER A 73 -2.60 -9.48 7.48
N LEU A 74 -2.43 -8.15 7.48
CA LEU A 74 -2.19 -7.40 8.72
C LEU A 74 -3.41 -7.41 9.65
N SER A 75 -4.61 -7.30 9.09
CA SER A 75 -5.87 -7.37 9.86
C SER A 75 -6.09 -8.78 10.43
N GLU A 76 -5.77 -9.81 9.65
CA GLU A 76 -5.77 -11.20 10.11
C GLU A 76 -4.76 -11.42 11.23
N LEU A 77 -3.51 -10.94 11.07
CA LEU A 77 -2.47 -11.02 12.09
C LEU A 77 -2.91 -10.32 13.39
N SER A 78 -3.50 -9.12 13.29
CA SER A 78 -4.03 -8.39 14.45
C SER A 78 -5.17 -9.15 15.14
N THR A 79 -6.05 -9.79 14.37
CA THR A 79 -7.14 -10.60 14.92
C THR A 79 -6.59 -11.82 15.68
N LEU A 80 -5.64 -12.53 15.08
CA LEU A 80 -5.01 -13.71 15.68
C LEU A 80 -4.21 -13.37 16.93
N TRP A 81 -3.58 -12.19 16.94
CA TRP A 81 -2.94 -11.63 18.13
C TRP A 81 -3.93 -11.44 19.29
N VAL A 82 -5.05 -10.77 19.04
CA VAL A 82 -6.09 -10.55 20.06
C VAL A 82 -6.67 -11.87 20.56
N ALA A 83 -6.84 -12.86 19.66
CA ALA A 83 -7.28 -14.19 20.06
C ALA A 83 -6.25 -14.89 20.97
N ALA A 84 -4.95 -14.78 20.67
CA ALA A 84 -3.88 -15.33 21.51
C ALA A 84 -3.84 -14.68 22.89
N GLU A 85 -4.08 -13.36 22.97
CA GLU A 85 -4.20 -12.62 24.23
C GLU A 85 -5.36 -13.16 25.07
N GLY A 86 -6.55 -13.30 24.48
CA GLY A 86 -7.74 -13.83 25.16
C GLY A 86 -7.60 -15.27 25.64
N LEU A 87 -6.74 -16.06 25.01
CA LEU A 87 -6.40 -17.43 25.42
C LEU A 87 -5.27 -17.51 26.45
N GLY A 88 -4.66 -16.37 26.81
CA GLY A 88 -3.56 -16.31 27.78
C GLY A 88 -2.24 -16.87 27.24
N TYR A 89 -2.04 -16.87 25.92
CA TYR A 89 -0.82 -17.42 25.30
C TYR A 89 0.32 -16.40 25.19
N LEU A 90 0.07 -15.14 25.48
CA LEU A 90 1.05 -14.06 25.35
C LEU A 90 1.74 -13.81 26.69
N THR A 91 3.06 -13.97 26.72
CA THR A 91 3.92 -13.52 27.82
C THR A 91 4.46 -12.13 27.49
N GLU A 92 4.47 -11.20 28.46
CA GLU A 92 4.73 -9.77 28.18
C GLU A 92 6.04 -9.48 27.41
N ASP A 93 7.09 -10.26 27.68
CA ASP A 93 8.44 -10.03 27.14
C ASP A 93 8.55 -10.31 25.61
N PRO A 94 8.26 -11.52 25.09
CA PRO A 94 8.29 -11.77 23.65
C PRO A 94 7.12 -11.13 22.89
N ALA A 95 6.00 -10.89 23.57
CA ALA A 95 4.79 -10.33 22.98
C ALA A 95 4.99 -8.84 22.56
N ALA A 96 5.74 -8.05 23.33
CA ALA A 96 5.94 -6.63 23.08
C ALA A 96 6.51 -6.34 21.68
N GLY A 97 7.41 -7.19 21.18
CA GLY A 97 8.02 -7.04 19.85
C GLY A 97 7.00 -7.14 18.72
N LEU A 98 6.17 -8.19 18.72
CA LEU A 98 5.16 -8.40 17.69
C LEU A 98 4.09 -7.31 17.75
N ARG A 99 3.62 -6.96 18.95
CA ARG A 99 2.64 -5.89 19.16
C ARG A 99 3.10 -4.57 18.54
N ARG A 100 4.36 -4.18 18.80
CA ARG A 100 4.95 -2.95 18.26
C ARG A 100 4.92 -2.92 16.74
N GLU A 101 5.22 -4.04 16.09
CA GLU A 101 5.21 -4.09 14.62
C GLU A 101 3.79 -4.08 14.05
N ILE A 102 2.83 -4.78 14.68
CA ILE A 102 1.40 -4.70 14.31
C ILE A 102 0.91 -3.26 14.39
N GLU A 103 1.15 -2.57 15.51
CA GLU A 103 0.74 -1.18 15.71
C GLU A 103 1.38 -0.23 14.68
N ALA A 104 2.67 -0.41 14.40
CA ALA A 104 3.39 0.43 13.47
C ALA A 104 3.01 0.20 12.00
N LEU A 105 2.66 -1.03 11.63
CA LEU A 105 2.17 -1.38 10.30
C LEU A 105 0.71 -0.94 10.11
N THR A 106 -0.07 -0.90 11.20
CA THR A 106 -1.47 -0.45 11.19
C THR A 106 -1.58 1.07 11.13
N ARG A 107 -0.65 1.78 11.78
CA ARG A 107 -0.55 3.24 11.63
C ARG A 107 -0.08 3.57 10.21
N PRO A 108 -0.67 4.58 9.53
CA PRO A 108 -0.14 5.05 8.27
C PRO A 108 1.31 5.52 8.46
N LEU A 109 2.29 4.75 7.96
CA LEU A 109 3.68 5.18 7.97
C LEU A 109 3.79 6.47 7.12
N PRO A 110 4.48 7.52 7.61
CA PRO A 110 4.87 8.63 6.75
C PRO A 110 5.65 8.03 5.57
N ALA A 111 5.11 8.25 4.38
CA ALA A 111 5.44 7.50 3.17
C ALA A 111 6.94 7.43 2.89
N CYS A 112 7.46 6.23 2.60
CA CYS A 112 8.70 5.95 1.86
C CYS A 112 9.75 7.11 1.81
N THR A 113 10.13 7.70 2.95
CA THR A 113 10.96 8.92 3.01
C THR A 113 12.45 8.65 2.83
N GLY A 114 12.82 7.43 2.41
CA GLY A 114 14.17 7.07 2.01
C GLY A 114 14.49 7.39 0.54
N TYR A 115 13.54 7.90 -0.26
CA TYR A 115 13.84 8.33 -1.63
C TYR A 115 14.33 9.79 -1.64
N GLN A 116 15.64 9.97 -1.57
CA GLN A 116 16.30 11.15 -2.11
C GLN A 116 16.55 10.92 -3.60
N PRO A 117 15.83 11.56 -4.53
CA PRO A 117 16.21 11.50 -5.94
C PRO A 117 17.63 12.06 -6.08
N SER A 118 18.56 11.25 -6.57
CA SER A 118 19.85 11.78 -7.02
C SER A 118 19.56 12.85 -8.08
N ARG A 119 20.20 14.02 -7.95
CA ARG A 119 20.00 15.21 -8.81
C ARG A 119 20.11 14.96 -10.33
N SER A 120 20.58 13.79 -10.75
CA SER A 120 20.74 13.37 -12.14
C SER A 120 19.44 13.22 -12.93
N ASP A 121 18.29 12.98 -12.30
CA ASP A 121 17.02 12.72 -13.01
C ASP A 121 16.21 14.00 -13.35
N ARG A 122 16.76 15.18 -13.09
CA ARG A 122 16.15 16.47 -13.50
C ARG A 122 16.58 16.95 -14.89
N ALA A 123 17.41 16.19 -15.60
CA ALA A 123 17.94 16.55 -16.91
C ALA A 123 17.33 15.70 -18.04
N THR A 124 16.00 15.67 -18.13
CA THR A 124 15.34 15.43 -19.43
C THR A 124 14.37 16.57 -19.64
N GLY A 125 14.92 17.69 -20.13
CA GLY A 125 14.13 18.84 -20.53
C GLY A 125 13.18 18.46 -21.67
N CYS A 126 11.89 18.67 -21.45
CA CYS A 126 11.00 19.00 -22.55
C CYS A 126 11.46 20.34 -23.14
N SER A 127 12.32 20.28 -24.15
CA SER A 127 12.59 21.39 -25.05
C SER A 127 11.95 21.05 -26.38
N HIS A 128 10.77 21.62 -26.63
CA HIS A 128 10.26 21.90 -27.97
C HIS A 128 9.52 23.23 -27.88
N ASN A 129 10.28 24.30 -28.07
CA ASN A 129 9.77 25.63 -28.37
C ASN A 129 9.71 25.74 -29.91
N GLY A 130 8.51 25.95 -30.45
CA GLY A 130 8.27 26.19 -31.88
C GLY A 130 7.18 27.24 -32.02
N SER A 131 7.60 28.50 -32.09
CA SER A 131 6.80 29.71 -32.24
C SER A 131 6.14 29.80 -33.62
N GLY A 132 4.89 30.25 -33.70
CA GLY A 132 4.22 30.61 -34.96
C GLY A 132 2.88 31.34 -34.73
N ARG A 133 2.84 32.64 -35.06
CA ARG A 133 1.66 33.53 -34.99
C ARG A 133 0.63 33.26 -36.12
N LEU A 134 -0.65 33.37 -35.74
CA LEU A 134 -1.92 33.78 -36.41
C LEU A 134 -1.93 34.16 -37.91
N PRO A 135 -3.09 33.96 -38.61
CA PRO A 135 -4.10 35.02 -38.72
C PRO A 135 -5.59 34.58 -38.63
N GLN A 136 -6.47 35.58 -38.45
CA GLN A 136 -7.94 35.49 -38.30
C GLN A 136 -8.74 35.54 -39.63
N ALA A 137 -9.95 34.93 -39.60
CA ALA A 137 -11.24 35.27 -40.28
C ALA A 137 -11.29 35.30 -41.84
N PRO A 138 -12.45 35.19 -42.56
CA PRO A 138 -13.88 35.48 -42.22
C PRO A 138 -14.80 34.23 -42.42
N GLY A 139 -16.09 34.12 -42.10
CA GLY A 139 -17.22 35.05 -41.97
C GLY A 139 -18.28 34.63 -43.00
N ASP A 140 -19.34 33.90 -42.60
CA ASP A 140 -20.59 33.84 -43.37
C ASP A 140 -21.81 33.37 -42.53
N LYS A 141 -22.87 34.18 -42.57
CA LYS A 141 -24.28 33.96 -42.20
C LYS A 141 -25.09 34.52 -43.39
N PRO A 142 -26.43 34.38 -43.53
CA PRO A 142 -27.43 33.55 -42.84
C PRO A 142 -28.37 32.82 -43.83
N ARG A 143 -29.38 32.06 -43.36
CA ARG A 143 -30.83 32.22 -43.70
C ARG A 143 -31.69 31.00 -43.28
N THR A 144 -32.64 31.23 -42.37
CA THR A 144 -34.13 31.10 -42.53
C THR A 144 -34.68 29.66 -42.52
N GLY A 145 -35.73 29.31 -41.76
CA GLY A 145 -36.67 30.13 -40.99
C GLY A 145 -37.74 29.31 -40.23
N ARG A 146 -38.56 30.07 -39.48
CA ARG A 146 -39.95 29.90 -38.95
C ARG A 146 -40.38 28.54 -38.36
N ARG A 147 -40.79 28.52 -37.08
CA ARG A 147 -42.15 28.76 -36.49
C ARG A 147 -43.12 27.63 -36.88
N THR A 148 -43.85 26.98 -35.98
CA THR A 148 -44.85 27.47 -34.99
C THR A 148 -44.95 26.48 -33.80
N ASP A 149 -45.12 26.93 -32.55
CA ASP A 149 -46.40 27.03 -31.77
C ASP A 149 -47.12 25.66 -31.70
N ASP A 150 -47.24 24.99 -30.56
CA ASP A 150 -48.30 25.05 -29.52
C ASP A 150 -48.24 23.61 -28.90
N ASP A 151 -48.65 23.24 -27.70
CA ASP A 151 -49.66 23.78 -26.82
C ASP A 151 -49.53 23.09 -25.44
N SER A 152 -50.25 23.65 -24.49
CA SER A 152 -50.27 23.33 -23.07
C SER A 152 -50.87 21.94 -22.73
N HIS A 153 -50.43 21.42 -21.57
CA HIS A 153 -51.12 20.66 -20.50
C HIS A 153 -52.52 20.06 -20.71
N PRO A 154 -52.91 18.98 -19.99
CA PRO A 154 -52.72 18.82 -18.53
C PRO A 154 -52.14 17.49 -18.04
#